data_AF-A0A8D3E420-F1
#
_entry.id   AF-A0A8D3E420-F1
#
_cell.length_a   1.000
_cell.length_b   1.000
_cell.length_c   1.000
_cell.angle_alpha   90.00
_cell.angle_beta   90.00
_cell.angle_gamma   90.00
#
_symmetry.space_group_name_H-M   'P 1'
#
loop_
_entity.id
_entity.type
_entity.pdbx_description
1 polymer ?
#
loop_
_entity_poly.entity_id
_entity_poly.type
_entity_poly.pdbx_seq_one_letter_code
_entity_poly.pdbx_strand_id
1 'polypeptide(L)' 'FLGSPVDDVNTENRMHKKLLDEMRGKTRVNIGPAFPRWRTLRTRLGIRTDSDLALVLLDR' A
#
# COMPACT_ATOMS: atom_id res chain seq x y z
N PHE A 1 -4.37 36.62 -16.74
CA PHE A 1 -4.94 35.29 -16.46
C PHE A 1 -4.37 34.80 -15.13
N LEU A 2 -4.96 35.24 -14.01
CA LEU A 2 -4.70 34.62 -12.71
C LEU A 2 -5.50 33.32 -12.70
N GLY A 3 -4.86 32.19 -12.38
CA GLY A 3 -5.48 30.87 -12.35
C GLY A 3 -6.73 30.86 -11.47
N SER A 4 -7.75 30.10 -11.88
CA SER A 4 -9.02 30.04 -11.16
C SER A 4 -8.80 29.30 -9.82
N PRO A 5 -9.37 29.77 -8.69
CA PRO A 5 -9.20 29.12 -7.37
C PRO A 5 -9.55 27.62 -7.34
N VAL A 6 -10.34 27.15 -8.30
CA VAL A 6 -10.73 25.74 -8.47
C VAL A 6 -9.55 24.87 -8.93
N ASP A 7 -8.63 25.42 -9.72
CA ASP A 7 -7.47 24.71 -10.25
C ASP A 7 -6.43 24.44 -9.15
N ASP A 8 -6.26 25.38 -8.21
CA ASP A 8 -5.35 25.24 -7.07
C ASP A 8 -5.81 24.15 -6.10
N VAL A 9 -7.10 24.13 -5.73
CA VAL A 9 -7.67 23.10 -4.81
C VAL A 9 -7.58 21.70 -5.41
N ASN A 10 -7.77 21.55 -6.72
CA ASN A 10 -7.61 20.25 -7.40
C ASN A 10 -6.15 19.79 -7.38
N THR A 11 -5.22 20.74 -7.53
CA THR A 11 -3.78 20.45 -7.52
C THR A 11 -3.30 20.04 -6.13
N GLU A 12 -3.72 20.74 -5.07
CA GLU A 12 -3.43 20.37 -3.68
C GLU A 12 -3.94 18.97 -3.34
N ASN A 13 -5.17 18.65 -3.74
CA ASN A 13 -5.75 17.32 -3.52
C ASN A 13 -4.99 16.20 -4.23
N ARG A 14 -4.46 16.45 -5.43
CA ARG A 14 -3.61 15.48 -6.14
C ARG A 14 -2.26 15.30 -5.46
N MET A 15 -1.65 16.38 -4.98
CA MET A 15 -0.38 16.32 -4.25
C MET A 15 -0.53 15.55 -2.94
N HIS A 16 -1.61 15.80 -2.19
CA HIS A 16 -1.92 15.05 -0.97
C HIS A 16 -2.14 13.56 -1.24
N LYS A 17 -2.92 13.21 -2.27
CA LYS A 17 -3.13 11.82 -2.69
C LYS A 17 -1.82 11.13 -3.08
N LYS A 18 -0.95 11.81 -3.85
CA LYS A 18 0.37 11.28 -4.20
C LYS A 18 1.24 11.03 -2.98
N LEU A 19 1.29 11.95 -2.03
CA LEU A 19 2.07 11.78 -0.81
C LEU A 19 1.56 10.60 0.02
N LEU A 20 0.23 10.48 0.17
CA LEU A 20 -0.38 9.34 0.86
C LEU A 20 -0.11 8.02 0.13
N ASP A 21 -0.18 8.01 -1.20
CA ASP A 21 0.13 6.83 -2.01
C ASP A 21 1.61 6.46 -1.93
N GLU A 22 2.51 7.44 -1.88
CA GLU A 22 3.96 7.22 -1.72
C GLU A 22 4.29 6.68 -0.33
N MET A 23 3.66 7.22 0.71
CA MET A 23 3.76 6.69 2.07
C MET A 23 3.21 5.27 2.18
N ARG A 24 2.09 4.98 1.52
CA ARG A 24 1.48 3.63 1.47
C ARG A 24 2.25 2.66 0.57
N GLY A 25 2.95 3.16 -0.45
CA GLY A 25 3.78 2.37 -1.35
C GLY A 25 4.90 1.64 -0.61
N LYS A 26 5.38 2.20 0.49
CA LYS A 26 6.44 1.61 1.35
C LYS A 26 5.96 0.40 2.18
N THR A 27 4.66 0.19 2.31
CA THR A 27 4.07 -0.88 3.14
C THR A 27 3.21 -1.88 2.35
N ARG A 28 3.05 -1.69 1.03
CA ARG A 28 2.19 -2.55 0.21
C ARG A 28 2.94 -3.78 -0.30
N VAL A 29 2.62 -4.95 0.24
CA VAL A 29 3.08 -6.24 -0.30
C VAL A 29 2.26 -6.54 -1.58
N ASN A 30 2.85 -6.34 -2.76
CA ASN A 30 2.21 -6.68 -4.04
C ASN A 30 2.37 -8.18 -4.32
N ILE A 31 1.43 -8.99 -3.83
CA ILE A 31 1.50 -10.46 -3.89
C ILE A 31 1.03 -11.00 -5.26
N GLY A 32 0.15 -10.29 -5.96
CA GLY A 32 -0.29 -10.63 -7.32
C GLY A 32 -0.79 -12.08 -7.44
N PRO A 33 -0.32 -12.86 -8.43
CA PRO A 33 -0.73 -14.26 -8.63
C PRO A 33 -0.46 -15.19 -7.43
N ALA A 34 0.45 -14.81 -6.53
CA ALA A 34 0.75 -15.58 -5.34
C ALA A 34 -0.28 -15.38 -4.20
N PHE A 35 -1.29 -14.51 -4.38
CA PHE A 35 -2.26 -14.18 -3.34
C PHE A 35 -3.00 -15.40 -2.74
N PRO A 36 -3.42 -16.40 -3.52
CA PRO A 36 -4.02 -17.61 -2.96
C PRO A 36 -3.04 -18.37 -2.04
N ARG A 37 -1.79 -18.56 -2.48
CA ARG A 37 -0.74 -19.23 -1.69
C ARG A 37 -0.42 -18.45 -0.42
N TRP A 38 -0.36 -17.13 -0.54
CA TRP A 38 -0.12 -16.22 0.58
C TRP A 38 -1.21 -16.30 1.64
N ARG A 39 -2.48 -16.28 1.23
CA ARG A 39 -3.63 -16.45 2.14
C ARG A 39 -3.59 -17.81 2.82
N THR A 40 -3.35 -18.90 2.08
CA THR A 40 -3.23 -20.24 2.66
C THR A 40 -2.10 -20.30 3.69
N LEU A 41 -0.94 -19.71 3.37
CA LEU A 41 0.21 -19.69 4.28
C LEU A 41 -0.09 -18.88 5.54
N ARG A 42 -0.73 -17.71 5.39
CA ARG A 42 -1.15 -16.85 6.49
C ARG A 42 -2.11 -17.56 7.44
N THR A 43 -3.12 -18.25 6.90
CA THR A 43 -4.06 -19.06 7.68
C THR A 43 -3.34 -20.20 8.40
N ARG A 44 -2.45 -20.92 7.71
CA ARG A 44 -1.71 -22.05 8.30
C ARG A 44 -0.81 -21.63 9.45
N LEU A 45 -0.24 -20.44 9.39
CA LEU A 45 0.65 -19.89 10.41
C LEU A 45 -0.09 -19.08 11.50
N GLY A 46 -1.40 -18.88 11.37
CA GLY A 46 -2.19 -18.08 12.33
C GLY A 46 -1.86 -16.59 12.32
N ILE A 47 -1.28 -16.08 11.22
CA ILE A 47 -0.78 -14.70 11.14
C ILE A 47 -1.89 -13.72 10.75
N ARG A 48 -1.94 -12.57 11.44
CA ARG A 48 -3.02 -11.58 11.26
C ARG A 48 -2.77 -10.57 10.15
N THR A 49 -1.52 -10.25 9.82
CA THR A 49 -1.25 -9.24 8.79
C THR A 49 -0.28 -9.77 7.74
N ASP A 50 -0.35 -9.21 6.54
CA ASP A 50 0.57 -9.58 5.46
C ASP A 50 1.99 -9.09 5.78
N SER A 51 2.13 -7.95 6.47
CA SER A 51 3.44 -7.46 6.94
C SER A 51 4.12 -8.45 7.88
N ASP A 52 3.39 -9.02 8.85
CA ASP A 52 3.95 -10.01 9.79
C ASP A 52 4.38 -11.28 9.05
N LEU A 53 3.59 -11.73 8.06
CA LEU A 53 3.96 -12.88 7.24
C LEU A 53 5.23 -12.59 6.41
N ALA A 54 5.37 -11.36 5.90
CA ALA A 54 6.58 -10.94 5.18
C ALA A 54 7.82 -10.96 6.09
N LEU A 55 7.72 -10.47 7.32
CA LEU A 55 8.82 -10.50 8.30
C LEU A 55 9.27 -11.94 8.58
N VAL A 56 8.32 -12.85 8.87
CA VAL A 56 8.61 -14.28 9.10
C VAL A 56 9.33 -14.94 7.92
N LEU A 57 9.04 -14.52 6.68
CA LEU A 57 9.67 -15.04 5.48
C LEU A 57 11.06 -14.44 5.21
N LEU A 58 11.33 -13.22 5.68
CA LEU A 58 12.63 -12.54 5.50
C LEU A 58 13.66 -12.94 6.57
N ASP A 59 13.21 -13.30 7.77
CA ASP A 59 14.07 -13.71 8.89
C ASP A 59 14.52 -15.20 8.80
N ARG A 60 14.44 -15.83 7.62
CA ARG A 60 14.81 -17.23 7.36
C ARG A 60 15.64 -17.39 6.11
#